data_AF-A0A3M9XSX7-F1
#
_entry.id   AF-A0A3M9XSX7-F1
#
_cell.length_a   1.000
_cell.length_b   1.000
_cell.length_c   1.000
_cell.angle_alpha   90.00
_cell.angle_beta   90.00
_cell.angle_gamma   90.00
#
_symmetry.space_group_name_H-M   'P 1'
#
loop_
_entity.id
_entity.type
_entity.pdbx_description
1 polymer ?
#
loop_
_entity_poly.entity_id
_entity_poly.type
_entity_poly.pdbx_seq_one_letter_code
_entity_poly.pdbx_strand_id
1 'polypeptide(L)' 'MFEERMLVDWKTLKKLGWPYSRAHTWRMINAGRFPAPQKFGEHPGSRVAWRWKEVRHFFDGTDPTIAD' A
#
# COMPACT_ATOMS: atom_id res chain seq x y z
N MET A 1 -2.61 10.97 -14.64
CA MET A 1 -3.45 9.78 -15.00
C MET A 1 -2.67 8.45 -15.06
N PHE A 2 -1.35 8.40 -15.31
CA PHE A 2 -0.60 7.13 -15.32
C PHE A 2 -0.34 6.55 -13.92
N GLU A 3 -0.18 7.41 -12.92
CA GLU A 3 0.17 7.00 -11.55
C GLU A 3 -0.92 6.18 -10.88
N GLU A 4 -2.21 6.39 -11.19
CA GLU A 4 -3.33 5.64 -10.57
C GLU A 4 -3.29 4.13 -10.83
N ARG A 5 -2.67 3.72 -11.95
CA ARG A 5 -2.52 2.31 -12.32
C ARG A 5 -1.19 1.70 -11.88
N MET A 6 -0.30 2.49 -11.27
CA MET A 6 0.99 2.00 -10.82
C MET A 6 0.82 0.98 -9.70
N LEU A 7 1.47 -0.17 -9.85
CA LEU A 7 1.55 -1.20 -8.82
C LEU A 7 2.74 -0.92 -7.90
N VAL A 8 2.46 -0.81 -6.61
CA VAL A 8 3.42 -0.61 -5.53
C VAL A 8 3.61 -1.95 -4.84
N ASP A 9 4.72 -2.63 -5.08
CA ASP A 9 5.10 -3.78 -4.26
C ASP A 9 5.85 -3.32 -3.00
N TRP A 10 6.20 -4.27 -2.13
CA TRP A 10 6.95 -3.97 -0.90
C TRP A 10 8.27 -3.21 -1.13
N LYS A 11 9.00 -3.54 -2.20
CA LYS A 11 10.29 -2.89 -2.51
C LYS A 11 10.06 -1.45 -2.93
N THR A 12 9.05 -1.19 -3.76
CA THR A 12 8.65 0.16 -4.14
C THR A 12 8.12 0.94 -2.95
N LEU A 13 7.28 0.34 -2.10
CA LEU A 13 6.76 0.96 -0.88
C LEU A 13 7.90 1.47 0.03
N LYS A 14 8.94 0.65 0.22
CA LYS A 14 10.14 1.06 0.99
C LYS A 14 10.92 2.17 0.30
N LYS A 15 11.06 2.16 -1.03
CA LYS A 15 11.74 3.23 -1.78
C LYS A 15 11.00 4.57 -1.71
N LEU A 16 9.68 4.54 -1.59
CA LEU A 16 8.85 5.73 -1.42
C LEU A 16 8.94 6.35 -0.02
N GLY A 17 9.71 5.75 0.89
CA GLY A 17 9.94 6.28 2.23
C GLY A 17 9.05 5.69 3.31
N TRP A 18 8.38 4.55 3.06
CA TRP A 18 7.53 3.92 4.08
C TRP A 18 8.34 3.61 5.36
N PRO A 19 7.98 4.17 6.51
CA PRO A 19 8.85 4.14 7.69
C PRO A 19 8.77 2.81 8.44
N TYR A 20 7.67 2.07 8.27
CA TYR A 20 7.40 0.88 9.08
C TYR A 20 8.04 -0.39 8.52
N SER A 21 8.28 -1.35 9.43
CA SER A 21 8.68 -2.71 9.08
C SER A 21 7.49 -3.50 8.53
N ARG A 22 7.76 -4.65 7.89
CA ARG A 22 6.71 -5.52 7.35
C ARG A 22 5.75 -6.01 8.43
N ALA A 23 6.28 -6.39 9.59
CA ALA A 23 5.48 -6.84 10.73
C ALA A 23 4.55 -5.73 11.25
N HIS A 24 5.06 -4.51 11.41
CA HIS A 24 4.24 -3.37 11.83
C HIS A 24 3.17 -3.07 10.77
N THR A 25 3.54 -3.07 9.49
CA THR A 25 2.58 -2.88 8.38
C THR A 25 1.45 -3.90 8.43
N TRP A 26 1.74 -5.18 8.69
CA TRP A 26 0.70 -6.19 8.88
C TRP A 26 -0.21 -5.92 10.08
N ARG A 27 0.33 -5.41 11.19
CA ARG A 27 -0.51 -4.97 12.32
C ARG A 27 -1.43 -3.82 11.92
N MET A 28 -0.95 -2.86 11.13
CA MET A 28 -1.79 -1.77 10.60
C MET A 28 -2.89 -2.29 9.68
N ILE A 29 -2.57 -3.25 8.81
CA ILE A 29 -3.55 -3.92 7.94
C ILE A 29 -4.64 -4.59 8.76
N ASN A 30 -4.26 -5.41 9.76
CA ASN A 30 -5.20 -6.08 10.63
C ASN A 30 -6.06 -5.11 11.46
N ALA A 31 -5.53 -3.92 11.77
CA ALA A 31 -6.24 -2.85 12.45
C ALA A 31 -7.07 -1.95 11.51
N GLY A 32 -7.11 -2.24 10.19
CA GLY A 32 -7.83 -1.42 9.20
C GLY A 32 -7.19 -0.05 8.91
N ARG A 33 -5.95 0.19 9.37
CA ARG A 33 -5.22 1.46 9.22
C ARG A 33 -4.32 1.51 7.99
N PHE A 34 -4.21 0.42 7.24
CA PHE A 34 -3.48 0.34 5.98
C PHE A 34 -4.17 -0.70 5.08
N PRO A 35 -4.28 -0.47 3.77
CA PRO A 35 -4.94 -1.41 2.88
C PRO A 35 -4.18 -2.74 2.81
N ALA A 36 -4.91 -3.85 2.70
CA ALA A 36 -4.31 -5.15 2.41
C ALA A 36 -3.78 -5.19 0.96
N PRO A 37 -2.60 -5.79 0.71
CA PRO A 37 -2.10 -5.93 -0.66
C PRO A 37 -2.97 -6.92 -1.45
N GLN A 38 -3.13 -6.64 -2.74
CA GLN A 38 -3.84 -7.48 -3.69
C GLN A 38 -2.86 -8.38 -4.45
N LYS A 39 -3.30 -9.62 -4.73
CA LYS A 39 -2.59 -10.55 -5.60
C LYS A 39 -3.03 -10.34 -7.05
N PHE A 40 -2.10 -9.98 -7.93
CA PHE A 40 -2.36 -9.69 -9.34
C PHE A 40 -2.05 -10.88 -10.24
N GLY A 41 -2.69 -12.01 -9.94
CA GLY A 41 -2.59 -13.24 -10.72
C GLY A 41 -2.91 -14.48 -9.88
N GLU A 42 -3.18 -15.59 -10.56
CA GLU A 42 -3.69 -16.80 -9.92
C GLU A 42 -2.57 -17.68 -9.33
N HIS A 43 -1.38 -17.65 -9.94
CA HIS A 43 -0.27 -18.53 -9.58
C HIS A 43 0.44 -18.13 -8.26
N PRO A 44 1.11 -19.06 -7.56
CA PRO A 44 1.82 -18.75 -6.31
C PRO A 44 2.90 -17.66 -6.44
N GLY A 45 3.53 -17.53 -7.61
CA GLY A 45 4.53 -16.48 -7.89
C GLY A 45 3.94 -15.15 -8.36
N SER A 46 2.61 -15.01 -8.43
CA SER A 46 1.99 -13.77 -8.88
C SER A 46 2.29 -12.61 -7.93
N ARG A 47 2.42 -11.41 -8.52
CA ARG A 47 2.80 -10.21 -7.79
C ARG A 47 1.76 -9.86 -6.74
N VAL A 48 2.22 -9.63 -5.51
CA VAL A 48 1.40 -9.10 -4.42
C VAL A 48 1.81 -7.64 -4.20
N ALA A 49 0.88 -6.72 -4.43
CA ALA A 49 1.14 -5.29 -4.47
C ALA A 49 -0.11 -4.49 -4.07
N TRP A 50 0.06 -3.18 -3.90
CA TRP A 50 -1.02 -2.20 -3.79
C TRP A 50 -1.14 -1.42 -5.09
N ARG A 51 -2.31 -0.84 -5.36
CA ARG A 51 -2.41 0.21 -6.37
C ARG A 51 -1.97 1.52 -5.74
N TRP A 52 -1.21 2.34 -6.45
CA TRP A 52 -0.74 3.62 -5.93
C TRP A 52 -1.88 4.50 -5.39
N LYS A 53 -3.04 4.52 -6.07
CA LYS A 53 -4.23 5.26 -5.62
C LYS A 53 -4.69 4.90 -4.18
N GLU A 54 -4.40 3.68 -3.72
CA GLU A 54 -4.80 3.20 -2.39
C GLU A 54 -3.82 3.62 -1.30
N VAL A 55 -2.55 3.87 -1.66
CA VAL A 55 -1.46 4.08 -0.70
C VAL A 55 -0.85 5.48 -0.76
N ARG A 56 -1.11 6.28 -1.81
CA ARG A 56 -0.52 7.63 -1.98
C ARG A 56 -0.80 8.56 -0.81
N HIS A 57 -1.98 8.46 -0.21
CA HIS A 57 -2.41 9.29 0.92
C HIS A 57 -1.50 9.17 2.15
N PHE A 58 -0.82 8.02 2.31
CA PHE A 58 0.13 7.80 3.39
C PHE A 58 1.50 8.47 3.17
N PHE A 59 1.74 9.01 1.97
CA PHE A 59 2.96 9.72 1.59
C PHE A 59 2.71 11.21 1.38
N ASP A 60 1.52 11.57 0.89
CA ASP A 60 1.12 12.95 0.61
C ASP A 60 0.79 13.75 1.89
N GLY A 61 0.94 13.17 3.08
CA GLY A 61 0.59 13.80 4.36
C GLY A 61 -0.90 14.13 4.50
N THR A 62 -1.72 13.67 3.56
CA THR A 62 -3.16 13.93 3.51
C THR A 62 -3.85 12.70 4.08
N ASP A 63 -3.98 12.67 5.41
CA ASP A 63 -4.69 11.62 6.13
C ASP A 63 -6.17 11.62 5.67
N PRO A 64 -6.69 10.55 5.01
CA PRO A 64 -8.09 10.52 4.59
C PRO A 64 -9.04 10.16 5.76
N THR A 65 -8.53 10.12 7.01
CA THR A 65 -9.26 9.60 8.17
C THR A 65 -10.03 10.66 8.97
N ILE A 66 -10.18 11.89 8.45
CA ILE A 66 -11.19 12.84 8.97
C ILE A 66 -11.88 13.51 7.78
N ALA A 67 -12.80 12.79 7.14
CA ALA A 67 -13.98 13.41 6.59
C ALA A 67 -15.12 13.03 7.54
N ASP A 68 -15.58 14.04 8.27
CA ASP A 68 -16.79 14.06 9.10
C ASP A 68 -18.03 13.60 8.31
#